data_AF-A0A9P4UJI9-F1
#
_entry.id   AF-A0A9P4UJI9-F1
#
_cell.length_a   1.000
_cell.length_b   1.000
_cell.length_c   1.000
_cell.angle_alpha   90.00
_cell.angle_beta   90.00
_cell.angle_gamma   90.00
#
_symmetry.space_group_name_H-M   'P 1'
#
loop_
_entity.id
_entity.type
_entity.pdbx_description
1 polymer ?
#
loop_
_entity_poly.entity_id
_entity_poly.type
_entity_poly.pdbx_seq_one_letter_code
_entity_poly.pdbx_strand_id
1 'polypeptide(L)'
;MSTITFRQLPRELRDMIWSAAAAVQYHHIGDSSPHSPTAPGAIERLRQAFVGYNNLPQDTEIQPLRLYVNDDGGKLRLRVNEFQTLVNHLPIATVCSEARPHAIDFCRKQVNILDLHYTKDPSNVDHELIEHALRPTTVMVTNMVLEEGLFDGPEDSIRGFNSADHLVAIIDRIFGSCVENLVLNSWCHSAQTLERIYWPHIGRTRDRKDMDYTSIDNPSHARHMVKMTPDRTMHIKAEILNEHDDSRFALKRLSDHLLKFHEILDACQQNRKLPRLQSFELQLHTYCWDEILPTHVKAIANDGVLWVNWSDFKSGFVSDFYHDFFTDYVHEER
;
A
#
# COMPACT_ATOMS: atom_id res chain seq x y z
N MET A 1 23.31 -11.86 49.41
CA MET A 1 22.28 -12.59 48.64
C MET A 1 22.45 -12.21 47.19
N SER A 2 22.72 -13.17 46.29
CA SER A 2 22.86 -12.88 44.86
C SER A 2 21.49 -12.57 44.26
N THR A 3 21.32 -11.36 43.73
CA THR A 3 20.13 -10.95 43.00
C THR A 3 20.01 -11.81 41.75
N ILE A 4 18.96 -12.64 41.68
CA ILE A 4 18.66 -13.43 40.48
C ILE A 4 18.30 -12.44 39.37
N THR A 5 19.05 -12.49 38.28
CA THR A 5 18.79 -11.64 37.11
C THR A 5 17.73 -12.28 36.22
N PHE A 6 17.01 -11.49 35.43
CA PHE A 6 15.98 -12.00 34.52
C PHE A 6 16.50 -13.13 33.60
N ARG A 7 17.79 -13.08 33.21
CA ARG A 7 18.49 -14.11 32.44
C ARG A 7 18.53 -15.49 33.09
N GLN A 8 18.51 -15.55 34.40
CA GLN A 8 18.60 -16.79 35.17
C GLN A 8 17.24 -17.45 35.34
N LEU A 9 16.16 -16.81 34.87
CA LEU A 9 14.82 -17.40 34.87
C LEU A 9 14.68 -18.43 33.73
N PRO A 10 13.96 -19.55 33.98
CA PRO A 10 13.54 -20.47 32.94
C PRO A 10 12.83 -19.75 31.79
N ARG A 11 12.97 -20.25 30.58
CA ARG A 11 12.40 -19.63 29.38
C ARG A 11 10.88 -19.49 29.49
N GLU A 12 10.18 -20.52 29.98
CA GLU A 12 8.71 -20.44 30.13
C GLU A 12 8.29 -19.34 31.11
N LEU A 13 9.06 -19.14 32.19
CA LEU A 13 8.82 -18.09 33.18
C LEU A 13 9.07 -16.69 32.62
N ARG A 14 10.11 -16.54 31.79
CA ARG A 14 10.35 -15.28 31.07
C ARG A 14 9.23 -14.97 30.09
N ASP A 15 8.79 -15.97 29.33
CA ASP A 15 7.71 -15.83 28.36
C ASP A 15 6.36 -15.52 29.04
N MET A 16 6.08 -16.11 30.20
CA MET A 16 4.91 -15.80 31.02
C MET A 16 4.93 -14.39 31.61
N ILE A 17 6.05 -13.97 32.22
CA ILE A 17 6.22 -12.60 32.75
C ILE A 17 6.04 -11.60 31.61
N TRP A 18 6.56 -11.93 30.44
CA TRP A 18 6.46 -11.11 29.25
C TRP A 18 5.03 -10.99 28.72
N SER A 19 4.29 -12.11 28.63
CA SER A 19 2.88 -12.10 28.22
C SER A 19 2.00 -11.32 29.20
N ALA A 20 2.26 -11.41 30.51
CA ALA A 20 1.52 -10.68 31.53
C ALA A 20 1.84 -9.17 31.50
N ALA A 21 3.11 -8.80 31.30
CA ALA A 21 3.53 -7.40 31.21
C ALA A 21 2.98 -6.71 29.94
N ALA A 22 2.92 -7.43 28.80
CA ALA A 22 2.35 -6.92 27.57
C ALA A 22 0.86 -6.56 27.71
N ALA A 23 0.05 -7.39 28.39
CA ALA A 23 -1.38 -7.15 28.58
C ALA A 23 -1.67 -5.87 29.39
N VAL A 24 -0.86 -5.55 30.41
CA VAL A 24 -0.98 -4.32 31.21
C VAL A 24 -0.57 -3.08 30.41
N GLN A 25 0.36 -3.23 29.46
CA GLN A 25 0.91 -2.14 28.65
C GLN A 25 -0.08 -1.57 27.63
N TYR A 26 -1.14 -2.31 27.28
CA TYR A 26 -2.22 -1.83 26.42
C TYR A 26 -2.86 -0.54 26.95
N HIS A 27 -3.07 -0.43 28.27
CA HIS A 27 -3.60 0.80 28.88
C HIS A 27 -2.54 1.93 28.90
N HIS A 28 -1.27 1.59 29.12
CA HIS A 28 -0.20 2.59 29.12
C HIS A 28 0.09 3.20 27.75
N ILE A 29 -0.03 2.49 26.63
CA ILE A 29 0.13 3.12 25.30
C ILE A 29 -0.91 4.24 25.09
N GLY A 30 -2.12 4.09 25.63
CA GLY A 30 -3.14 5.14 25.64
C GLY A 30 -2.88 6.25 26.66
N ASP A 31 -2.44 5.90 27.88
CA ASP A 31 -2.35 6.83 29.03
C ASP A 31 -1.01 7.59 29.14
N SER A 32 0.09 7.02 28.65
CA SER A 32 1.46 7.50 28.93
C SER A 32 2.11 8.31 27.81
N SER A 33 1.39 8.63 26.74
CA SER A 33 1.93 9.46 25.67
C SER A 33 1.60 10.94 25.91
N PRO A 34 2.53 11.76 26.46
CA PRO A 34 2.35 13.20 26.48
C PRO A 34 2.31 13.66 25.02
N HIS A 35 1.16 14.12 24.55
CA HIS A 35 0.96 14.95 23.35
C HIS A 35 2.14 14.88 22.36
N SER A 36 2.35 13.71 21.73
CA SER A 36 3.38 13.62 20.71
C SER A 36 2.92 14.51 19.55
N PRO A 37 3.73 15.47 19.08
CA PRO A 37 3.35 16.38 18.00
C PRO A 37 3.24 15.65 16.64
N THR A 38 3.43 14.34 16.60
CA THR A 38 3.49 13.55 15.37
C THR A 38 2.10 13.02 14.99
N ALA A 39 1.45 13.75 14.09
CA ALA A 39 0.30 13.37 13.26
C ALA A 39 -0.98 12.86 13.97
N PRO A 40 -2.18 13.37 13.60
CA PRO A 40 -3.47 12.83 14.05
C PRO A 40 -3.54 11.30 13.92
N GLY A 41 -4.08 10.65 14.95
CA GLY A 41 -4.31 9.19 14.99
C GLY A 41 -3.08 8.32 15.31
N ALA A 42 -1.89 8.88 15.58
CA ALA A 42 -0.69 8.07 15.86
C ALA A 42 -0.84 7.10 17.04
N ILE A 43 -1.48 7.54 18.13
CA ILE A 43 -1.72 6.70 19.30
C ILE A 43 -2.63 5.52 18.96
N GLU A 44 -3.69 5.77 18.19
CA GLU A 44 -4.64 4.74 17.79
C GLU A 44 -3.97 3.72 16.86
N ARG A 45 -3.13 4.16 15.91
CA ARG A 45 -2.30 3.27 15.09
C ARG A 45 -1.42 2.34 15.94
N LEU A 46 -0.71 2.90 16.92
CA LEU A 46 0.14 2.13 17.84
C LEU A 46 -0.69 1.12 18.66
N ARG A 47 -1.86 1.53 19.15
CA ARG A 47 -2.78 0.68 19.91
C ARG A 47 -3.28 -0.50 19.07
N GLN A 48 -3.77 -0.24 17.86
CA GLN A 48 -4.25 -1.27 16.95
C GLN A 48 -3.15 -2.25 16.56
N ALA A 49 -1.95 -1.72 16.24
CA ALA A 49 -0.77 -2.50 15.92
C ALA A 49 -0.30 -3.39 17.08
N PHE A 50 -0.39 -2.90 18.32
CA PHE A 50 -0.04 -3.68 19.51
C PHE A 50 -1.00 -4.85 19.76
N VAL A 51 -2.31 -4.60 19.61
CA VAL A 51 -3.36 -5.61 19.73
C VAL A 51 -3.30 -6.64 18.59
N GLY A 52 -2.79 -6.22 17.43
CA GLY A 52 -2.83 -6.96 16.19
C GLY A 52 -4.14 -6.72 15.45
N TYR A 53 -4.03 -6.40 14.16
CA TYR A 53 -5.17 -5.95 13.35
C TYR A 53 -6.30 -7.00 13.24
N ASN A 54 -5.97 -8.29 13.32
CA ASN A 54 -6.94 -9.38 13.27
C ASN A 54 -7.79 -9.51 14.55
N ASN A 55 -7.39 -8.85 15.65
CA ASN A 55 -8.08 -8.89 16.93
C ASN A 55 -8.97 -7.65 17.16
N LEU A 56 -9.08 -6.77 16.17
CA LEU A 56 -9.92 -5.58 16.24
C LEU A 56 -11.40 -5.95 16.03
N PRO A 57 -12.35 -5.19 16.63
CA PRO A 57 -13.76 -5.31 16.29
C PRO A 57 -14.02 -5.13 14.80
N GLN A 58 -14.98 -5.87 14.24
CA GLN A 58 -15.23 -5.92 12.79
C GLN A 58 -15.50 -4.55 12.14
N ASP A 59 -16.13 -3.63 12.88
CA ASP A 59 -16.48 -2.29 12.38
C ASP A 59 -15.36 -1.26 12.60
N THR A 60 -14.19 -1.69 13.10
CA THR A 60 -13.08 -0.77 13.36
C THR A 60 -12.34 -0.46 12.07
N GLU A 61 -12.23 0.82 11.74
CA GLU A 61 -11.34 1.28 10.68
C GLU A 61 -9.89 0.98 11.05
N ILE A 62 -9.24 0.18 10.20
CA ILE A 62 -7.85 -0.20 10.37
C ILE A 62 -6.95 1.00 10.08
N GLN A 63 -6.07 1.33 11.03
CA GLN A 63 -5.07 2.38 10.88
C GLN A 63 -3.66 1.74 10.96
N PRO A 64 -3.01 1.45 9.82
CA PRO A 64 -1.71 0.79 9.80
C PRO A 64 -0.60 1.71 10.33
N LEU A 65 0.44 1.14 10.94
CA LEU A 65 1.62 1.92 11.33
C LEU A 65 2.27 2.55 10.11
N ARG A 66 2.74 3.80 10.25
CA ARG A 66 3.37 4.54 9.17
C ARG A 66 4.88 4.38 9.14
N LEU A 67 5.40 4.27 7.92
CA LEU A 67 6.82 4.27 7.60
C LEU A 67 7.08 5.33 6.54
N TYR A 68 7.84 6.37 6.89
CA TYR A 68 8.21 7.42 5.95
C TYR A 68 9.65 7.20 5.48
N VAL A 69 9.80 6.92 4.19
CA VAL A 69 11.08 6.63 3.56
C VAL A 69 11.39 7.69 2.51
N ASN A 70 12.60 8.22 2.58
CA ASN A 70 13.14 9.15 1.61
C ASN A 70 14.25 8.48 0.79
N ASP A 71 14.25 8.69 -0.52
CA ASP A 71 15.29 8.21 -1.44
C ASP A 71 16.19 9.36 -1.91
N ASP A 72 17.43 9.32 -1.44
CA ASP A 72 18.51 10.24 -1.78
C ASP A 72 19.44 9.57 -2.81
N GLY A 73 19.00 9.56 -4.07
CA GLY A 73 19.82 9.04 -5.19
C GLY A 73 20.15 7.54 -5.09
N GLY A 74 19.23 6.73 -4.58
CA GLY A 74 19.39 5.29 -4.36
C GLY A 74 19.74 4.92 -2.92
N LYS A 75 19.92 5.88 -2.02
CA LYS A 75 20.08 5.63 -0.58
C LYS A 75 18.77 5.88 0.14
N LEU A 76 18.19 4.82 0.69
CA LEU A 76 16.94 4.91 1.46
C LEU A 76 17.24 5.36 2.89
N ARG A 77 16.55 6.43 3.29
CA ARG A 77 16.63 7.05 4.60
C ARG A 77 15.29 7.04 5.28
N LEU A 78 15.31 6.86 6.58
CA LEU A 78 14.11 6.72 7.39
C LEU A 78 13.80 8.03 8.11
N ARG A 79 12.64 8.64 7.82
CA ARG A 79 12.20 9.87 8.49
C ARG A 79 11.39 9.56 9.73
N VAL A 80 10.36 8.72 9.57
CA VAL A 80 9.43 8.32 10.63
C VAL A 80 9.27 6.82 10.59
N ASN A 81 9.36 6.18 11.76
CA ASN A 81 9.22 4.75 11.95
C ASN A 81 8.33 4.46 13.16
N GLU A 82 7.01 4.41 12.93
CA GLU A 82 6.06 4.13 14.02
C GLU A 82 6.22 2.72 14.59
N PHE A 83 6.80 1.77 13.84
CA PHE A 83 7.16 0.45 14.38
C PHE A 83 8.23 0.56 15.47
N GLN A 84 9.25 1.38 15.25
CA GLN A 84 10.28 1.59 16.27
C GLN A 84 9.71 2.32 17.49
N THR A 85 8.79 3.26 17.27
CA THR A 85 8.01 3.90 18.34
C THR A 85 7.23 2.86 19.14
N LEU A 86 6.50 1.95 18.49
CA LEU A 86 5.77 0.85 19.15
C LEU A 86 6.70 0.00 20.02
N VAL A 87 7.84 -0.43 19.49
CA VAL A 87 8.83 -1.20 20.25
C VAL A 87 9.34 -0.42 21.46
N ASN A 88 9.58 0.89 21.32
CA ASN A 88 10.06 1.73 22.42
C ASN A 88 8.99 1.98 23.50
N HIS A 89 7.70 1.82 23.19
CA HIS A 89 6.64 1.87 24.19
C HIS A 89 6.62 0.63 25.10
N LEU A 90 7.31 -0.45 24.72
CA LEU A 90 7.49 -1.62 25.57
C LEU A 90 8.60 -1.33 26.58
N PRO A 91 8.32 -1.14 27.88
CA PRO A 91 9.34 -0.75 28.87
C PRO A 91 10.50 -1.75 28.95
N ILE A 92 10.24 -3.02 28.64
CA ILE A 92 11.29 -4.03 28.63
C ILE A 92 12.31 -3.80 27.50
N ALA A 93 11.90 -3.20 26.38
CA ALA A 93 12.75 -2.88 25.24
C ALA A 93 13.62 -1.64 25.47
N THR A 94 13.25 -0.79 26.43
CA THR A 94 14.00 0.43 26.80
C THR A 94 14.89 0.22 28.02
N VAL A 95 14.50 -0.66 28.95
CA VAL A 95 15.27 -0.94 30.17
C VAL A 95 16.35 -2.02 29.95
N CYS A 96 16.20 -2.90 28.96
CA CYS A 96 17.15 -3.99 28.70
C CYS A 96 17.42 -4.17 27.20
N SER A 97 18.64 -3.88 26.76
CA SER A 97 19.07 -4.06 25.36
C SER A 97 18.93 -5.51 24.87
N GLU A 98 18.99 -6.47 25.78
CA GLU A 98 18.91 -7.91 25.51
C GLU A 98 17.47 -8.40 25.32
N ALA A 99 16.50 -7.70 25.91
CA ALA A 99 15.08 -7.99 25.74
C ALA A 99 14.49 -7.30 24.50
N ARG A 100 15.17 -6.28 23.98
CA ARG A 100 14.75 -5.52 22.80
C ARG A 100 14.52 -6.40 21.55
N PRO A 101 15.36 -7.40 21.21
CA PRO A 101 15.07 -8.31 20.10
C PRO A 101 13.75 -9.07 20.27
N HIS A 102 13.43 -9.52 21.48
CA HIS A 102 12.17 -10.22 21.76
C HIS A 102 10.96 -9.30 21.59
N ALA A 103 11.07 -8.05 22.04
CA ALA A 103 10.05 -7.02 21.83
C ALA A 103 9.84 -6.71 20.34
N ILE A 104 10.94 -6.62 19.57
CA ILE A 104 10.87 -6.47 18.11
C ILE A 104 10.14 -7.65 17.47
N ASP A 105 10.50 -8.88 17.85
CA ASP A 105 9.89 -10.09 17.28
C ASP A 105 8.41 -10.24 17.65
N PHE A 106 7.99 -9.75 18.81
CA PHE A 106 6.58 -9.64 19.15
C PHE A 106 5.84 -8.67 18.26
N CYS A 107 6.30 -7.42 18.21
CA CYS A 107 5.65 -6.39 17.41
C CYS A 107 5.58 -6.81 15.94
N ARG A 108 6.63 -7.46 15.40
CA ARG A 108 6.63 -7.99 14.03
C ARG A 108 5.50 -8.99 13.77
N LYS A 109 5.13 -9.81 14.76
CA LYS A 109 4.04 -10.78 14.62
C LYS A 109 2.66 -10.11 14.64
N GLN A 110 2.52 -8.97 15.32
CA GLN A 110 1.27 -8.23 15.41
C GLN A 110 1.07 -7.27 14.23
N VAL A 111 2.16 -6.67 13.73
CA VAL A 111 2.15 -5.70 12.63
C VAL A 111 2.22 -6.43 11.28
N ASN A 112 1.07 -6.89 10.80
CA ASN A 112 0.95 -7.50 9.48
C ASN A 112 0.62 -6.52 8.35
N ILE A 113 0.21 -5.28 8.69
CA ILE A 113 -0.09 -4.19 7.73
C ILE A 113 0.80 -2.99 8.04
N LEU A 114 1.43 -2.40 7.02
CA LEU A 114 2.22 -1.18 7.12
C LEU A 114 1.84 -0.17 6.04
N ASP A 115 1.83 1.11 6.40
CA ASP A 115 1.58 2.23 5.49
C ASP A 115 2.90 2.93 5.12
N LEU A 116 3.36 2.72 3.89
CA LEU A 116 4.57 3.30 3.33
C LEU A 116 4.25 4.66 2.69
N HIS A 117 4.90 5.69 3.20
CA HIS A 117 4.96 7.03 2.63
C HIS A 117 6.35 7.21 2.02
N TYR A 118 6.43 7.32 0.69
CA TYR A 118 7.69 7.35 -0.04
C TYR A 118 7.92 8.68 -0.74
N THR A 119 9.12 9.25 -0.60
CA THR A 119 9.54 10.49 -1.28
C THR A 119 10.94 10.35 -1.88
N LYS A 120 11.24 11.16 -2.89
CA LYS A 120 12.57 11.39 -3.49
C LYS A 120 13.06 12.82 -3.19
N ASP A 121 13.69 13.04 -2.05
CA ASP A 121 14.23 14.34 -1.65
C ASP A 121 15.74 14.24 -1.40
N PRO A 122 16.59 14.97 -2.16
CA PRO A 122 18.03 15.02 -1.91
C PRO A 122 18.41 15.82 -0.64
N SER A 123 17.45 16.43 0.07
CA SER A 123 17.70 17.17 1.31
C SER A 123 18.01 16.21 2.47
N ASN A 124 19.12 16.48 3.14
CA ASN A 124 19.95 15.47 3.79
C ASN A 124 20.04 15.74 5.29
N VAL A 125 19.24 15.04 6.11
CA VAL A 125 19.41 15.01 7.60
C VAL A 125 19.10 13.64 8.25
N ASP A 126 18.55 12.66 7.52
CA ASP A 126 17.95 11.48 8.14
C ASP A 126 18.84 10.22 8.17
N HIS A 127 18.53 9.30 9.09
CA HIS A 127 19.24 8.04 9.34
C HIS A 127 19.09 7.04 8.19
N GLU A 128 20.14 6.28 7.90
CA GLU A 128 20.12 5.19 6.91
C GLU A 128 19.14 4.09 7.35
N LEU A 129 18.33 3.61 6.41
CA LEU A 129 17.36 2.55 6.66
C LEU A 129 18.07 1.20 6.80
N ILE A 130 17.77 0.47 7.88
CA ILE A 130 18.19 -0.94 8.01
C ILE A 130 17.25 -1.80 7.15
N GLU A 131 17.79 -2.40 6.10
CA GLU A 131 17.07 -3.26 5.14
C GLU A 131 16.40 -4.47 5.83
N HIS A 132 15.19 -4.82 5.40
CA HIS A 132 14.41 -5.99 5.87
C HIS A 132 14.11 -6.06 7.37
N ALA A 133 14.18 -4.94 8.09
CA ALA A 133 13.86 -4.89 9.51
C ALA A 133 12.36 -5.19 9.80
N LEU A 134 11.49 -4.94 8.83
CA LEU A 134 10.04 -5.11 8.88
C LEU A 134 9.61 -6.23 7.95
N ARG A 135 8.60 -7.01 8.34
CA ARG A 135 8.09 -8.16 7.56
C ARG A 135 6.56 -8.20 7.50
N PRO A 136 5.90 -7.12 7.03
CA PRO A 136 4.46 -7.13 6.86
C PRO A 136 4.04 -8.12 5.77
N THR A 137 2.81 -8.64 5.87
CA THR A 137 2.17 -9.37 4.76
C THR A 137 1.43 -8.42 3.83
N THR A 138 1.00 -7.25 4.32
CA THR A 138 0.31 -6.23 3.54
C THR A 138 1.06 -4.91 3.61
N VAL A 139 1.37 -4.33 2.45
CA VAL A 139 1.94 -2.99 2.36
C VAL A 139 0.90 -2.08 1.70
N MET A 140 0.46 -1.06 2.44
CA MET A 140 -0.26 0.06 1.86
C MET A 140 0.76 1.11 1.43
N VAL A 141 0.64 1.59 0.20
CA VAL A 141 1.49 2.64 -0.36
C VAL A 141 0.59 3.85 -0.52
N THR A 142 0.80 4.85 0.33
CA THR A 142 0.01 6.08 0.30
C THR A 142 0.75 7.15 -0.49
N ASN A 143 0.20 7.50 -1.64
CA ASN A 143 0.69 8.59 -2.48
C ASN A 143 -0.35 9.72 -2.50
N MET A 144 0.06 10.94 -2.16
CA MET A 144 -0.75 12.14 -2.40
C MET A 144 -0.26 12.80 -3.69
N VAL A 145 -1.07 12.71 -4.75
CA VAL A 145 -0.84 13.45 -6.01
C VAL A 145 -1.68 14.71 -5.93
N LEU A 146 -1.24 15.65 -5.09
CA LEU A 146 -1.84 16.98 -4.99
C LEU A 146 -0.98 17.95 -5.81
N GLU A 147 -1.63 18.66 -6.72
CA GLU A 147 -0.99 19.71 -7.51
C GLU A 147 -0.42 20.80 -6.57
N GLU A 148 0.67 21.42 -7.01
CA GLU A 148 1.24 22.61 -6.39
C GLU A 148 0.14 23.66 -6.13
N GLY A 149 -0.03 24.07 -4.87
CA GLY A 149 -0.72 25.33 -4.54
C GLY A 149 -2.13 25.27 -3.95
N LEU A 150 -2.72 24.10 -3.65
CA LEU A 150 -4.06 24.03 -3.01
C LEU A 150 -4.03 23.74 -1.50
N PHE A 151 -2.90 23.31 -0.96
CA PHE A 151 -2.64 23.25 0.47
C PHE A 151 -1.31 23.97 0.72
N ASP A 152 -1.23 24.80 1.78
CA ASP A 152 0.01 25.36 2.36
C ASP A 152 0.90 24.25 2.96
N GLY A 153 1.03 23.12 2.26
CA GLY A 153 2.06 22.11 2.48
C GLY A 153 3.31 22.49 1.69
N PRO A 154 4.50 22.08 2.15
CA PRO A 154 5.75 22.44 1.49
C PRO A 154 5.70 22.10 0.00
N GLU A 155 6.17 23.07 -0.81
CA GLU A 155 6.10 23.20 -2.28
C GLU A 155 6.65 22.02 -3.11
N ASP A 156 7.01 20.90 -2.50
CA ASP A 156 7.56 19.73 -3.17
C ASP A 156 6.62 18.53 -2.97
N SER A 157 5.52 18.45 -3.73
CA SER A 157 4.80 17.17 -3.89
C SER A 157 5.66 16.25 -4.78
N ILE A 158 6.70 15.72 -4.14
CA ILE A 158 7.74 14.91 -4.75
C ILE A 158 7.12 13.73 -5.48
N ARG A 159 7.32 13.69 -6.80
CA ARG A 159 6.98 12.54 -7.66
C ARG A 159 7.47 11.26 -6.99
N GLY A 160 6.54 10.39 -6.60
CA GLY A 160 6.83 9.14 -5.91
C GLY A 160 7.54 8.13 -6.82
N PHE A 161 6.85 7.04 -7.17
CA PHE A 161 7.42 6.00 -8.01
C PHE A 161 7.40 6.40 -9.49
N ASN A 162 8.51 6.20 -10.20
CA ASN A 162 8.61 6.53 -11.63
C ASN A 162 8.34 5.33 -12.55
N SER A 163 8.22 4.12 -12.00
CA SER A 163 7.83 2.90 -12.72
C SER A 163 7.37 1.81 -11.75
N ALA A 164 6.75 0.77 -12.28
CA ALA A 164 6.44 -0.45 -11.53
C ALA A 164 7.70 -1.14 -10.99
N ASP A 165 8.78 -1.21 -11.79
CA ASP A 165 10.07 -1.76 -11.36
C ASP A 165 10.63 -1.01 -10.16
N HIS A 166 10.52 0.32 -10.18
CA HIS A 166 10.97 1.14 -9.07
C HIS A 166 10.14 0.88 -7.81
N LEU A 167 8.81 0.83 -7.91
CA LEU A 167 7.93 0.45 -6.79
C LEU A 167 8.31 -0.91 -6.19
N VAL A 168 8.39 -1.94 -7.04
CA VAL A 168 8.75 -3.30 -6.63
C VAL A 168 10.13 -3.33 -5.98
N ALA A 169 11.11 -2.64 -6.55
CA ALA A 169 12.46 -2.60 -6.02
C ALA A 169 12.53 -1.97 -4.63
N ILE A 170 11.76 -0.90 -4.38
CA ILE A 170 11.70 -0.24 -3.09
C ILE A 170 11.00 -1.12 -2.05
N ILE A 171 9.82 -1.67 -2.37
CA ILE A 171 9.07 -2.54 -1.46
C ILE A 171 9.90 -3.77 -1.08
N ASP A 172 10.51 -4.43 -2.07
CA ASP A 172 11.38 -5.59 -1.86
C ASP A 172 12.58 -5.24 -0.98
N ARG A 173 13.22 -4.09 -1.20
CA ARG A 173 14.36 -3.64 -0.39
C ARG A 173 13.99 -3.35 1.06
N ILE A 174 12.83 -2.72 1.30
CA ILE A 174 12.39 -2.35 2.65
C ILE A 174 11.86 -3.57 3.42
N PHE A 175 10.99 -4.36 2.79
CA PHE A 175 10.16 -5.38 3.45
C PHE A 175 10.54 -6.83 3.10
N GLY A 176 11.34 -7.03 2.05
CA GLY A 176 11.72 -8.35 1.58
C GLY A 176 10.57 -9.14 0.94
N SER A 177 10.73 -10.46 0.92
CA SER A 177 9.88 -11.38 0.18
C SER A 177 8.55 -11.76 0.87
N CYS A 178 8.22 -11.15 2.01
CA CYS A 178 7.04 -11.53 2.81
C CYS A 178 5.73 -10.89 2.35
N VAL A 179 5.80 -9.87 1.50
CA VAL A 179 4.63 -9.12 1.05
C VAL A 179 3.75 -10.01 0.18
N GLU A 180 2.49 -10.16 0.60
CA GLU A 180 1.45 -10.94 -0.05
C GLU A 180 0.40 -10.03 -0.69
N ASN A 181 0.16 -8.85 -0.12
CA ASN A 181 -0.86 -7.92 -0.57
C ASN A 181 -0.28 -6.51 -0.71
N LEU A 182 -0.59 -5.85 -1.82
CA LEU A 182 -0.22 -4.46 -2.07
C LEU A 182 -1.48 -3.59 -2.19
N VAL A 183 -1.63 -2.61 -1.32
CA VAL A 183 -2.72 -1.63 -1.37
C VAL A 183 -2.14 -0.31 -1.89
N LEU A 184 -2.62 0.18 -3.02
CA LEU A 184 -2.28 1.49 -3.57
C LEU A 184 -3.35 2.47 -3.12
N ASN A 185 -3.02 3.28 -2.12
CA ASN A 185 -3.90 4.31 -1.59
C ASN A 185 -3.48 5.66 -2.20
N SER A 186 -4.34 6.26 -3.02
CA SER A 186 -3.99 7.43 -3.83
C SER A 186 -5.04 8.50 -3.74
N TRP A 187 -4.59 9.74 -3.67
CA TRP A 187 -5.43 10.94 -3.69
C TRP A 187 -5.08 11.77 -4.91
N CYS A 188 -6.08 12.17 -5.69
CA CYS A 188 -5.89 12.96 -6.91
C CYS A 188 -7.05 13.93 -7.14
N HIS A 189 -6.82 14.99 -7.91
CA HIS A 189 -7.91 15.84 -8.43
C HIS A 189 -8.60 15.19 -9.63
N SER A 190 -9.80 15.66 -9.95
CA SER A 190 -10.44 15.35 -11.24
C SER A 190 -9.54 15.78 -12.40
N ALA A 191 -9.62 15.07 -13.53
CA ALA A 191 -8.85 15.30 -14.76
C ALA A 191 -7.38 14.84 -14.75
N GLN A 192 -6.94 14.08 -13.75
CA GLN A 192 -5.61 13.46 -13.77
C GLN A 192 -5.57 12.26 -14.73
N THR A 193 -4.50 12.12 -15.49
CA THR A 193 -4.28 10.96 -16.36
C THR A 193 -3.85 9.74 -15.53
N LEU A 194 -3.98 8.54 -16.10
CA LEU A 194 -3.54 7.31 -15.43
C LEU A 194 -2.04 7.34 -15.13
N GLU A 195 -1.23 7.96 -16.00
CA GLU A 195 0.21 8.13 -15.79
C GLU A 195 0.53 9.05 -14.62
N ARG A 196 -0.34 10.02 -14.31
CA ARG A 196 -0.19 10.90 -13.16
C ARG A 196 -0.63 10.23 -11.85
N ILE A 197 -1.63 9.35 -11.89
CA ILE A 197 -2.05 8.57 -10.72
C ILE A 197 -0.98 7.51 -10.36
N TYR A 198 -0.38 6.89 -11.39
CA TYR A 198 0.63 5.85 -11.24
C TYR A 198 2.01 6.34 -11.73
N TRP A 199 2.35 5.93 -12.94
CA TRP A 199 3.59 6.22 -13.66
C TRP A 199 3.33 6.04 -15.17
N PRO A 200 4.20 6.53 -16.05
CA PRO A 200 4.04 6.36 -17.50
C PRO A 200 3.92 4.90 -17.94
N HIS A 201 3.08 4.62 -18.95
CA HIS A 201 2.95 3.28 -19.51
C HIS A 201 4.26 2.74 -20.11
N ILE A 202 4.51 1.43 -19.94
CA ILE A 202 5.57 0.72 -20.65
C ILE A 202 5.06 0.20 -22.00
N GLY A 203 5.96 -0.18 -22.93
CA GLY A 203 5.60 -0.54 -24.32
C GLY A 203 4.40 -1.49 -24.45
N ARG A 204 4.38 -2.61 -23.69
CA ARG A 204 3.27 -3.58 -23.71
C ARG A 204 1.91 -2.99 -23.32
N THR A 205 1.91 -1.96 -22.48
CA THR A 205 0.69 -1.27 -22.05
C THR A 205 0.35 -0.08 -22.94
N ARG A 206 1.39 0.60 -23.46
CA ARG A 206 1.29 1.78 -24.32
C ARG A 206 0.72 1.47 -25.70
N ASP A 207 1.04 0.29 -26.26
CA ASP A 207 0.66 -0.08 -27.62
C ASP A 207 -0.83 -0.45 -27.76
N ARG A 208 -1.60 -0.46 -26.67
CA ARG A 208 -3.05 -0.65 -26.70
C ARG A 208 -3.78 0.65 -26.95
N LYS A 209 -4.19 0.83 -28.20
CA LYS A 209 -5.09 1.92 -28.63
C LYS A 209 -6.55 1.66 -28.28
N ASP A 210 -6.97 0.40 -28.26
CA ASP A 210 -8.33 -0.02 -27.96
C ASP A 210 -8.34 -1.19 -26.96
N MET A 211 -9.42 -1.28 -26.19
CA MET A 211 -9.65 -2.38 -25.28
C MET A 211 -10.10 -3.64 -26.03
N ASP A 212 -9.26 -4.67 -26.05
CA ASP A 212 -9.69 -6.00 -26.49
C ASP A 212 -10.40 -6.73 -25.35
N TYR A 213 -11.73 -6.76 -25.40
CA TYR A 213 -12.54 -7.65 -24.57
C TYR A 213 -12.92 -8.92 -25.31
N THR A 214 -12.68 -10.07 -24.69
CA THR A 214 -13.19 -11.35 -25.15
C THR A 214 -14.32 -11.79 -24.23
N SER A 215 -15.53 -11.95 -24.78
CA SER A 215 -16.63 -12.53 -24.01
C SER A 215 -16.33 -13.99 -23.70
N ILE A 216 -16.43 -14.40 -22.43
CA ILE A 216 -16.39 -15.81 -22.05
C ILE A 216 -17.80 -16.32 -21.79
N ASP A 217 -18.17 -17.36 -22.54
CA ASP A 217 -19.33 -18.20 -22.28
C ASP A 217 -18.89 -19.55 -21.67
N ASN A 218 -18.28 -19.51 -20.48
CA ASN A 218 -17.86 -20.70 -19.76
C ASN A 218 -18.69 -20.89 -18.47
N PRO A 219 -19.45 -21.98 -18.33
CA PRO A 219 -20.27 -22.25 -17.16
C PRO A 219 -19.47 -22.49 -15.87
N SER A 220 -18.18 -22.83 -15.94
CA SER A 220 -17.33 -23.03 -14.75
C SER A 220 -16.76 -21.72 -14.18
N HIS A 221 -16.92 -20.59 -14.87
CA HIS A 221 -16.50 -19.29 -14.36
C HIS A 221 -17.56 -18.72 -13.40
N ALA A 222 -17.15 -18.14 -12.28
CA ALA A 222 -18.08 -17.46 -11.38
C ALA A 222 -18.77 -16.27 -12.09
N ARG A 223 -20.05 -16.07 -11.79
CA ARG A 223 -20.98 -15.17 -12.51
C ARG A 223 -20.51 -13.72 -12.58
N HIS A 224 -19.77 -13.26 -11.58
CA HIS A 224 -19.34 -11.86 -11.44
C HIS A 224 -17.82 -11.69 -11.59
N MET A 225 -17.12 -12.61 -12.27
CA MET A 225 -15.66 -12.50 -12.39
C MET A 225 -15.24 -11.86 -13.72
N VAL A 226 -14.36 -10.88 -13.61
CA VAL A 226 -13.54 -10.34 -14.70
C VAL A 226 -12.13 -10.88 -14.52
N LYS A 227 -11.46 -11.30 -15.59
CA LYS A 227 -10.04 -11.65 -15.53
C LYS A 227 -9.25 -10.97 -16.63
N MET A 228 -8.00 -10.62 -16.34
CA MET A 228 -7.04 -10.13 -17.33
C MET A 228 -5.84 -11.07 -17.39
N THR A 229 -5.61 -11.64 -18.56
CA THR A 229 -4.53 -12.61 -18.82
C THR A 229 -3.17 -11.93 -19.06
N PRO A 230 -2.05 -12.68 -19.07
CA PRO A 230 -0.70 -12.14 -19.29
C PRO A 230 -0.49 -11.43 -20.65
N ASP A 231 -1.30 -11.72 -21.65
CA ASP A 231 -1.37 -11.02 -22.93
C ASP A 231 -2.18 -9.71 -22.86
N ARG A 232 -2.60 -9.32 -21.64
CA ARG A 232 -3.46 -8.18 -21.32
C ARG A 232 -4.90 -8.31 -21.80
N THR A 233 -5.32 -9.45 -22.35
CA THR A 233 -6.71 -9.63 -22.80
C THR A 233 -7.66 -9.66 -21.61
N MET A 234 -8.67 -8.79 -21.63
CA MET A 234 -9.71 -8.80 -20.61
C MET A 234 -10.82 -9.75 -21.03
N HIS A 235 -11.13 -10.69 -20.16
CA HIS A 235 -12.15 -11.67 -20.37
C HIS A 235 -13.32 -11.43 -19.43
N ILE A 236 -14.50 -11.27 -20.02
CA ILE A 236 -15.70 -10.81 -19.30
C ILE A 236 -16.87 -11.72 -19.66
N LYS A 237 -17.71 -12.02 -18.68
CA LYS A 237 -18.98 -12.71 -18.92
C LYS A 237 -19.99 -11.82 -19.63
N ALA A 238 -20.79 -12.40 -20.52
CA ALA A 238 -21.79 -11.66 -21.29
C ALA A 238 -22.80 -10.93 -20.39
N GLU A 239 -23.10 -11.48 -19.21
CA GLU A 239 -24.01 -10.88 -18.24
C GLU A 239 -23.51 -9.51 -17.76
N ILE A 240 -22.21 -9.35 -17.45
CA ILE A 240 -21.62 -8.08 -17.00
C ILE A 240 -21.68 -7.03 -18.13
N LEU A 241 -21.45 -7.47 -19.38
CA LEU A 241 -21.52 -6.60 -20.56
C LEU A 241 -22.93 -6.07 -20.84
N ASN A 242 -23.96 -6.82 -20.42
CA ASN A 242 -25.36 -6.53 -20.70
C ASN A 242 -26.14 -5.99 -19.49
N GLU A 243 -25.52 -5.89 -18.31
CA GLU A 243 -26.19 -5.44 -17.08
C GLU A 243 -26.59 -3.96 -17.14
N HIS A 244 -25.75 -3.06 -17.65
CA HIS A 244 -26.03 -1.62 -17.74
C HIS A 244 -25.28 -0.94 -18.91
N ASP A 245 -25.82 0.14 -19.47
CA ASP A 245 -25.16 0.94 -20.54
C ASP A 245 -23.82 1.54 -20.06
N ASP A 246 -23.71 1.84 -18.76
CA ASP A 246 -22.49 2.36 -18.14
C ASP A 246 -21.42 1.27 -17.87
N SER A 247 -21.77 -0.02 -17.99
CA SER A 247 -20.84 -1.12 -17.73
C SER A 247 -19.61 -1.05 -18.63
N ARG A 248 -19.74 -0.55 -19.86
CA ARG A 248 -18.61 -0.44 -20.80
C ARG A 248 -17.55 0.56 -20.34
N PHE A 249 -17.96 1.72 -19.83
CA PHE A 249 -17.05 2.72 -19.27
C PHE A 249 -16.38 2.20 -17.98
N ALA A 250 -17.18 1.58 -17.12
CA ALA A 250 -16.72 0.95 -15.89
C ALA A 250 -15.65 -0.15 -16.18
N LEU A 251 -15.90 -1.00 -17.18
CA LEU A 251 -14.96 -2.03 -17.63
C LEU A 251 -13.69 -1.42 -18.24
N LYS A 252 -13.78 -0.30 -18.95
CA LYS A 252 -12.62 0.43 -19.48
C LYS A 252 -11.70 0.89 -18.36
N ARG A 253 -12.25 1.56 -17.34
CA ARG A 253 -11.46 1.97 -16.17
C ARG A 253 -10.87 0.79 -15.42
N LEU A 254 -11.64 -0.27 -15.23
CA LEU A 254 -11.15 -1.48 -14.59
C LEU A 254 -9.93 -2.02 -15.34
N SER A 255 -10.01 -2.11 -16.67
CA SER A 255 -8.89 -2.55 -17.49
C SER A 255 -7.67 -1.65 -17.34
N ASP A 256 -7.83 -0.33 -17.36
CA ASP A 256 -6.72 0.62 -17.21
C ASP A 256 -5.97 0.39 -15.89
N HIS A 257 -6.69 0.17 -14.79
CA HIS A 257 -6.09 -0.19 -13.50
C HIS A 257 -5.44 -1.57 -13.51
N LEU A 258 -6.07 -2.58 -14.13
CA LEU A 258 -5.51 -3.92 -14.24
C LEU A 258 -4.24 -3.95 -15.09
N LEU A 259 -4.15 -3.10 -16.11
CA LEU A 259 -2.94 -2.90 -16.89
C LEU A 259 -1.78 -2.43 -16.00
N LYS A 260 -2.02 -1.50 -15.07
CA LYS A 260 -1.01 -1.05 -14.10
C LYS A 260 -0.63 -2.13 -13.11
N PHE A 261 -1.58 -2.93 -12.62
CA PHE A 261 -1.27 -4.07 -11.76
C PHE A 261 -0.41 -5.12 -12.48
N HIS A 262 -0.66 -5.32 -13.77
CA HIS A 262 0.17 -6.20 -14.61
C HIS A 262 1.60 -5.68 -14.80
N GLU A 263 1.81 -4.36 -14.89
CA GLU A 263 3.16 -3.79 -14.89
C GLU A 263 3.91 -4.14 -13.58
N ILE A 264 3.22 -4.17 -12.44
CA ILE A 264 3.79 -4.62 -11.16
C ILE A 264 4.10 -6.11 -11.16
N LEU A 265 3.19 -6.95 -11.69
CA LEU A 265 3.43 -8.38 -11.83
C LEU A 265 4.63 -8.70 -12.73
N ASP A 266 4.71 -8.04 -13.88
CA ASP A 266 5.85 -8.17 -14.81
C ASP A 266 7.17 -7.81 -14.08
N ALA A 267 7.19 -6.68 -13.36
CA ALA A 267 8.35 -6.24 -12.60
C ALA A 267 8.75 -7.25 -11.51
N CYS A 268 7.79 -7.85 -10.81
CA CYS A 268 8.04 -8.91 -9.83
C CYS A 268 8.65 -10.15 -10.48
N GLN A 269 8.10 -10.60 -11.62
CA GLN A 269 8.55 -11.79 -12.33
C GLN A 269 9.94 -11.62 -12.96
N GLN A 270 10.16 -10.50 -13.65
CA GLN A 270 11.42 -10.20 -14.35
C GLN A 270 12.59 -10.10 -13.37
N ASN A 271 12.37 -9.44 -12.23
CA ASN A 271 13.41 -9.21 -11.23
C ASN A 271 13.45 -10.29 -10.14
N ARG A 272 12.55 -11.28 -10.19
CA ARG A 272 12.38 -12.33 -9.15
C ARG A 272 12.20 -11.74 -7.74
N LYS A 273 11.42 -10.66 -7.65
CA LYS A 273 11.12 -9.92 -6.40
C LYS A 273 9.69 -10.17 -5.96
N LEU A 274 9.43 -10.01 -4.66
CA LEU A 274 8.10 -10.19 -4.06
C LEU A 274 7.39 -11.50 -4.48
N PRO A 275 8.04 -12.67 -4.31
CA PRO A 275 7.52 -13.95 -4.82
C PRO A 275 6.22 -14.42 -4.18
N ARG A 276 5.79 -13.77 -3.08
CA ARG A 276 4.56 -14.08 -2.36
C ARG A 276 3.40 -13.17 -2.71
N LEU A 277 3.62 -12.15 -3.55
CA LEU A 277 2.59 -11.20 -3.92
C LEU A 277 1.44 -11.90 -4.66
N GLN A 278 0.25 -11.84 -4.08
CA GLN A 278 -0.95 -12.55 -4.51
C GLN A 278 -2.15 -11.64 -4.70
N SER A 279 -2.17 -10.44 -4.11
CA SER A 279 -3.28 -9.51 -4.32
C SER A 279 -2.86 -8.05 -4.43
N PHE A 280 -3.71 -7.31 -5.12
CA PHE A 280 -3.62 -5.88 -5.33
C PHE A 280 -4.95 -5.24 -4.94
N GLU A 281 -4.87 -4.10 -4.28
CA GLU A 281 -6.02 -3.26 -4.01
C GLU A 281 -5.70 -1.83 -4.40
N LEU A 282 -6.63 -1.17 -5.07
CA LEU A 282 -6.60 0.27 -5.32
C LEU A 282 -7.66 0.92 -4.44
N GLN A 283 -7.25 1.93 -3.69
CA GLN A 283 -8.12 2.88 -3.01
C GLN A 283 -7.79 4.26 -3.56
N LEU A 284 -8.58 4.71 -4.54
CA LEU A 284 -8.36 5.99 -5.22
C LEU A 284 -9.44 6.98 -4.78
N HIS A 285 -9.02 8.12 -4.25
CA HIS A 285 -9.88 9.21 -3.83
C HIS A 285 -9.73 10.36 -4.81
N THR A 286 -10.76 10.61 -5.62
CA THR A 286 -10.76 11.70 -6.60
C THR A 286 -11.56 12.88 -6.07
N TYR A 287 -10.91 14.05 -5.93
CA TYR A 287 -11.58 15.29 -5.60
C TYR A 287 -12.18 15.91 -6.87
N CYS A 288 -13.51 16.01 -6.93
CA CYS A 288 -14.23 16.59 -8.06
C CYS A 288 -15.41 17.43 -7.57
N TRP A 289 -15.50 18.69 -7.99
CA TRP A 289 -16.62 19.59 -7.66
C TRP A 289 -16.99 19.59 -6.16
N ASP A 290 -15.98 19.68 -5.29
CA ASP A 290 -16.12 19.67 -3.82
C ASP A 290 -16.62 18.34 -3.21
N GLU A 291 -16.70 17.28 -4.01
CA GLU A 291 -16.99 15.91 -3.58
C GLU A 291 -15.75 15.01 -3.67
N ILE A 292 -15.70 14.01 -2.78
CA ILE A 292 -14.70 12.94 -2.84
C ILE A 292 -15.37 11.71 -3.46
N LEU A 293 -14.91 11.33 -4.64
CA LEU A 293 -15.43 10.22 -5.42
C LEU A 293 -14.49 9.02 -5.30
N PRO A 294 -14.83 7.99 -4.50
CA PRO A 294 -13.96 6.85 -4.26
C PRO A 294 -14.04 5.82 -5.40
N THR A 295 -12.89 5.44 -5.93
CA THR A 295 -12.73 4.30 -6.83
C THR A 295 -11.98 3.19 -6.09
N HIS A 296 -12.55 1.98 -6.10
CA HIS A 296 -12.01 0.81 -5.43
C HIS A 296 -11.86 -0.34 -6.43
N VAL A 297 -10.70 -0.99 -6.43
CA VAL A 297 -10.44 -2.18 -7.25
C VAL A 297 -9.73 -3.20 -6.38
N LYS A 298 -10.27 -4.41 -6.25
CA LYS A 298 -9.55 -5.53 -5.64
C LYS A 298 -9.28 -6.64 -6.66
N ALA A 299 -8.01 -6.97 -6.84
CA ALA A 299 -7.57 -7.99 -7.77
C ALA A 299 -6.73 -9.07 -7.06
N ILE A 300 -6.93 -10.32 -7.44
CA ILE A 300 -6.11 -11.46 -7.02
C ILE A 300 -5.28 -11.92 -8.20
N ALA A 301 -3.97 -12.07 -8.00
CA ALA A 301 -3.05 -12.63 -8.98
C ALA A 301 -2.89 -14.13 -8.76
N ASN A 302 -3.13 -14.91 -9.81
CA ASN A 302 -2.85 -16.34 -9.82
C ASN A 302 -2.31 -16.75 -11.19
N ASP A 303 -1.14 -17.40 -11.22
CA ASP A 303 -0.45 -17.81 -12.45
C ASP A 303 -0.30 -16.69 -13.49
N GLY A 304 -0.03 -15.46 -13.03
CA GLY A 304 0.09 -14.27 -13.88
C GLY A 304 -1.24 -13.77 -14.46
N VAL A 305 -2.38 -14.34 -14.06
CA VAL A 305 -3.72 -13.85 -14.39
C VAL A 305 -4.24 -13.00 -13.23
N LEU A 306 -4.74 -11.80 -13.53
CA LEU A 306 -5.44 -10.96 -12.57
C LEU A 306 -6.93 -11.28 -12.59
N TRP A 307 -7.51 -11.51 -11.42
CA TRP A 307 -8.90 -11.85 -11.22
C TRP A 307 -9.56 -10.80 -10.36
N VAL A 308 -10.69 -10.26 -10.82
CA VAL A 308 -11.48 -9.25 -10.10
C VAL A 308 -12.90 -9.77 -10.00
N ASN A 309 -13.43 -9.78 -8.77
CA ASN A 309 -14.87 -9.93 -8.59
C ASN A 309 -15.51 -8.56 -8.83
N TRP A 310 -16.54 -8.52 -9.67
CA TRP A 310 -17.24 -7.30 -10.07
C TRP A 310 -17.86 -6.58 -8.86
N SER A 311 -18.24 -7.31 -7.81
CA SER A 311 -18.70 -6.69 -6.54
C SER A 311 -17.61 -5.90 -5.81
N ASP A 312 -16.35 -6.23 -6.07
CA ASP A 312 -15.16 -5.62 -5.46
C ASP A 312 -14.57 -4.52 -6.36
N PHE A 313 -15.32 -4.14 -7.40
CA PHE A 313 -15.03 -2.98 -8.22
C PHE A 313 -16.08 -1.88 -7.97
N LYS A 314 -15.62 -0.68 -7.65
CA LYS A 314 -16.45 0.52 -7.55
C LYS A 314 -15.76 1.65 -8.29
N SER A 315 -16.47 2.32 -9.20
CA SER A 315 -15.97 3.50 -9.90
C SER A 315 -16.72 4.73 -9.39
N GLY A 316 -16.06 5.55 -8.59
CA GLY A 316 -16.66 6.79 -8.09
C GLY A 316 -16.63 7.92 -9.12
N PHE A 317 -15.65 7.89 -10.03
CA PHE A 317 -15.49 8.91 -11.07
C PHE A 317 -16.10 8.44 -12.38
N VAL A 318 -16.74 9.34 -13.17
CA VAL A 318 -17.51 8.99 -14.38
C VAL A 318 -16.87 9.46 -15.69
N SER A 319 -15.82 10.29 -15.67
CA SER A 319 -15.08 10.64 -16.90
C SER A 319 -13.90 9.70 -17.16
N ASP A 320 -13.63 9.41 -18.42
CA ASP A 320 -12.43 8.68 -18.83
C ASP A 320 -11.17 9.42 -18.37
N PHE A 321 -10.10 8.69 -18.09
CA PHE A 321 -8.79 9.30 -17.95
C PHE A 321 -8.51 10.03 -19.27
N TYR A 322 -8.14 11.32 -19.20
CA TYR A 322 -7.79 12.07 -20.40
C TYR A 322 -6.62 11.36 -21.08
N HIS A 323 -6.87 10.65 -22.18
CA HIS A 323 -5.82 10.35 -23.14
C HIS A 323 -5.41 11.67 -23.78
N ASP A 324 -4.13 12.02 -23.66
CA ASP A 324 -3.48 13.22 -24.22
C ASP A 324 -4.22 13.82 -25.43
N PHE A 325 -5.12 14.78 -25.17
CA PHE A 325 -5.68 15.65 -26.22
C PHE A 325 -4.82 16.92 -26.42
N PHE A 326 -3.72 17.06 -25.66
CA PHE A 326 -2.91 18.28 -25.63
C PHE A 326 -1.61 18.23 -26.44
N THR A 327 -1.26 17.09 -27.05
CA THR A 327 -0.10 17.05 -27.96
C THR A 327 -0.41 17.62 -29.35
N ASP A 328 -1.69 17.69 -29.75
CA ASP A 328 -2.07 18.24 -31.06
C ASP A 328 -2.42 19.74 -31.02
N TYR A 329 -2.75 20.32 -29.87
CA TYR A 329 -3.15 21.73 -29.77
C TYR A 329 -1.98 22.72 -29.65
N VAL A 330 -0.76 22.25 -29.36
CA VAL A 330 0.43 23.13 -29.22
C VAL A 330 1.19 23.28 -30.55
N HIS A 331 0.77 22.60 -31.62
CA HIS A 331 1.40 22.71 -32.94
C HIS A 331 0.62 23.55 -33.97
N GLU A 332 -0.54 24.13 -33.62
CA GLU A 332 -1.28 25.05 -34.50
C GLU A 332 -1.12 26.55 -34.17
N GLU A 333 -0.36 26.93 -33.15
CA GLU A 333 -0.01 28.34 -32.88
C GLU A 333 1.51 28.58 -32.80
N ARG A 334 2.24 28.29 -33.88
CA ARG A 334 3.55 28.92 -34.16
C ARG A 334 3.74 29.28 -35.62
#